data_AF-A0A091RXV8-F1
#
_entry.id   AF-A0A091RXV8-F1
#
_cell.length_a   1.000
_cell.length_b   1.000
_cell.length_c   1.000
_cell.angle_alpha   90.00
_cell.angle_beta   90.00
_cell.angle_gamma   90.00
#
_symmetry.space_group_name_H-M   'P 1'
#
loop_
_entity.id
_entity.type
_entity.pdbx_description
1 polymer ?
#
loop_
_entity_poly.entity_id
_entity_poly.type
_entity_poly.pdbx_seq_one_letter_code
_entity_poly.pdbx_strand_id
1 'polypeptide(L)'
;GRRDAAPRDLLAMRLHLDNGTVLPTAAVRLRWRMLMRTPVLVGYMVLYRCLVPATTSWVQHDAGKELSTIIPALRRGYKYEFKVRPYTGGTQGLDSNSRYLWIPEEGHPCPAVPSAAPRHVTVVQAEMGNGTVVVSWEPPPPEAHNGIIRGYKVWGDGAGG
;
A
#
# COMPACT_ATOMS: atom_id res chain seq x y z
N GLY A 1 5.77 -17.95 42.37
CA GLY A 1 6.94 -17.88 41.48
C GLY A 1 6.49 -17.40 40.13
N ARG A 2 6.86 -16.17 39.76
CA ARG A 2 6.49 -15.49 38.51
C ARG A 2 7.33 -16.12 37.38
N ARG A 3 6.69 -16.76 36.41
CA ARG A 3 7.39 -17.39 35.28
C ARG A 3 7.30 -16.45 34.09
N ASP A 4 8.41 -15.78 33.81
CA ASP A 4 8.66 -14.98 32.60
C ASP A 4 8.43 -15.82 31.35
N ALA A 5 7.30 -15.60 30.68
CA ALA A 5 6.98 -16.17 29.36
C ALA A 5 7.07 -15.13 28.22
N ALA A 6 7.47 -13.88 28.54
CA ALA A 6 7.38 -12.75 27.62
C ALA A 6 8.32 -12.76 26.39
N PRO A 7 9.54 -13.37 26.38
CA PRO A 7 10.44 -13.19 25.24
C PRO A 7 10.11 -14.04 24.01
N ARG A 8 9.54 -15.25 24.19
CA ARG A 8 9.42 -16.22 23.09
C ARG A 8 8.21 -15.97 22.18
N ASP A 9 7.13 -15.42 22.71
CA ASP A 9 5.88 -15.26 21.97
C ASP A 9 5.95 -14.14 20.92
N LEU A 10 6.76 -13.10 21.14
CA LEU A 10 6.96 -12.01 20.17
C LEU A 10 7.77 -12.42 18.95
N LEU A 11 8.64 -13.42 19.08
CA LEU A 11 9.42 -13.97 17.95
C LEU A 11 8.53 -14.78 17.00
N ALA A 12 7.45 -15.37 17.50
CA ALA A 12 6.48 -16.12 16.69
C ALA A 12 5.42 -15.21 16.03
N MET A 13 5.28 -13.97 16.49
CA MET A 13 4.29 -13.05 15.93
C MET A 13 4.78 -12.47 14.60
N ARG A 14 3.97 -12.66 13.56
CA ARG A 14 4.28 -12.20 12.21
C ARG A 14 3.22 -11.22 11.74
N LEU A 15 3.64 -10.00 11.42
CA LEU A 15 2.79 -8.95 10.85
C LEU A 15 2.92 -8.93 9.33
N HIS A 16 1.81 -8.67 8.65
CA HIS A 16 1.79 -8.33 7.24
C HIS A 16 1.22 -6.93 7.06
N LEU A 17 2.02 -6.03 6.49
CA LEU A 17 1.59 -4.69 6.12
C LEU A 17 0.94 -4.76 4.74
N ASP A 18 -0.38 -4.49 4.67
CA ASP A 18 -1.12 -4.43 3.41
C ASP A 18 -0.68 -3.18 2.61
N ASN A 19 -1.16 -3.02 1.37
CA ASN A 19 -0.92 -1.80 0.61
C ASN A 19 -1.55 -0.60 1.33
N GLY A 20 -0.75 0.44 1.59
CA GLY A 20 -1.22 1.69 2.16
C GLY A 20 -1.92 2.58 1.14
N THR A 21 -2.71 3.52 1.64
CA THR A 21 -3.46 4.48 0.82
C THR A 21 -2.91 5.88 1.08
N VAL A 22 -2.45 6.55 0.03
CA VAL A 22 -2.06 7.96 0.10
C VAL A 22 -3.31 8.82 0.15
N LEU A 23 -3.36 9.76 1.09
CA LEU A 23 -4.45 10.69 1.31
C LEU A 23 -4.08 12.08 0.73
N PRO A 24 -5.06 12.90 0.32
CA PRO A 24 -4.81 14.23 -0.25
C PRO A 24 -4.01 15.17 0.65
N THR A 25 -4.12 14.99 1.97
CA THR A 25 -3.47 15.79 3.02
C THR A 25 -1.99 15.44 3.23
N ALA A 26 -1.32 14.89 2.21
CA ALA A 26 0.04 14.36 2.31
C ALA A 26 0.23 13.39 3.49
N ALA A 27 -0.79 12.56 3.72
CA ALA A 27 -0.81 11.57 4.77
C ALA A 27 -0.95 10.18 4.17
N VAL A 28 -0.55 9.14 4.89
CA VAL A 28 -0.73 7.75 4.46
C VAL A 28 -1.52 6.99 5.49
N ARG A 29 -2.61 6.36 5.06
CA ARG A 29 -3.31 5.36 5.85
C ARG A 29 -2.65 4.00 5.65
N LEU A 30 -2.16 3.42 6.73
CA LEU A 30 -1.59 2.07 6.78
C LEU A 30 -2.54 1.12 7.49
N ARG A 31 -2.61 -0.12 7.02
CA ARG A 31 -3.30 -1.22 7.71
C ARG A 31 -2.44 -2.47 7.68
N TRP A 32 -2.45 -3.25 8.75
CA TRP A 32 -1.72 -4.51 8.84
C TRP A 32 -2.59 -5.59 9.46
N ARG A 33 -2.17 -6.84 9.23
CA ARG A 33 -2.83 -8.02 9.77
C ARG A 33 -1.85 -8.86 10.57
N MET A 34 -2.35 -9.43 11.66
CA MET A 34 -1.62 -10.44 12.43
C MET A 34 -1.79 -11.80 11.75
N LEU A 35 -0.68 -12.40 11.32
CA LEU A 35 -0.70 -13.75 10.75
C LEU A 35 -0.67 -14.83 11.83
N MET A 36 -0.10 -14.51 13.00
CA MET A 36 -0.02 -15.39 14.17
C MET A 36 -0.49 -14.58 15.38
N ARG A 37 -1.54 -15.03 16.08
CA ARG A 37 -2.08 -14.34 17.27
C ARG A 37 -1.30 -14.77 18.52
N THR A 38 -0.88 -13.80 19.32
CA THR A 38 -0.34 -14.02 20.67
C THR A 38 -1.37 -13.57 21.71
N PRO A 39 -1.41 -14.18 22.90
CA PRO A 39 -2.37 -13.84 23.95
C PRO A 39 -2.00 -12.54 24.70
N VAL A 40 -0.77 -12.05 24.53
CA VAL A 40 -0.27 -10.86 25.21
C VAL A 40 -0.68 -9.63 24.42
N LEU A 41 -1.19 -8.63 25.13
CA LEU A 41 -1.61 -7.36 24.56
C LEU A 41 -0.39 -6.60 23.98
N VAL A 42 -0.31 -6.53 22.66
CA VAL A 42 0.82 -5.93 21.91
C VAL A 42 0.45 -4.55 21.39
N GLY A 43 1.33 -3.56 21.56
CA GLY A 43 1.29 -2.31 20.82
C GLY A 43 2.01 -2.42 19.47
N TYR A 44 1.75 -1.49 18.56
CA TYR A 44 2.35 -1.45 17.22
C TYR A 44 3.09 -0.15 17.00
N MET A 45 4.29 -0.26 16.45
CA MET A 45 5.10 0.87 16.07
C MET A 45 5.33 0.84 14.57
N VAL A 46 4.94 1.93 13.91
CA VAL A 46 5.25 2.14 12.50
C VAL A 46 6.64 2.77 12.40
N LEU A 47 7.51 2.17 11.61
CA LEU A 47 8.78 2.74 11.22
C LEU A 47 8.68 3.23 9.79
N TYR A 48 9.06 4.47 9.55
CA TYR A 48 9.08 5.03 8.21
C TYR A 48 10.29 5.92 7.97
N ARG A 49 10.71 6.00 6.70
CA ARG A 49 11.80 6.90 6.29
C ARG A 49 11.60 7.34 4.85
N CYS A 50 12.17 8.49 4.53
CA CYS A 50 12.32 8.92 3.15
C CYS A 50 13.45 8.12 2.49
N LEU A 51 13.29 7.79 1.21
CA LEU A 51 14.30 7.17 0.36
C LEU A 51 14.81 8.11 -0.74
N VAL A 52 13.91 8.92 -1.30
CA VAL A 52 14.16 9.85 -2.41
C VAL A 52 13.61 11.22 -2.00
N PRO A 53 14.41 12.31 -2.12
CA PRO A 53 15.69 12.43 -2.83
C PRO A 53 16.92 11.90 -2.07
N ALA A 54 16.81 11.66 -0.76
CA ALA A 54 17.88 11.05 0.04
C ALA A 54 17.29 10.12 1.12
N THR A 55 18.03 9.07 1.47
CA THR A 55 17.58 8.15 2.52
C THR A 55 17.76 8.78 3.89
N THR A 56 16.69 8.84 4.68
CA THR A 56 16.74 9.36 6.06
C THR A 56 16.83 8.23 7.08
N SER A 57 17.17 8.58 8.32
CA SER A 57 16.98 7.72 9.48
C SER A 57 15.51 7.32 9.63
N TRP A 58 15.28 6.18 10.28
CA TRP A 58 13.93 5.70 10.60
C TRP A 58 13.28 6.60 11.65
N VAL A 59 12.07 7.05 11.34
CA VAL A 59 11.15 7.72 12.28
C VAL A 59 10.20 6.68 12.83
N GLN A 60 9.86 6.79 14.12
CA GLN A 60 8.95 5.89 14.81
C GLN A 60 7.64 6.62 15.12
N HIS A 61 6.51 5.97 14.83
CA HIS A 61 5.17 6.43 15.16
C HIS A 61 4.44 5.33 15.93
N ASP A 62 3.99 5.65 17.15
CA ASP A 62 3.20 4.72 17.95
C ASP A 62 1.76 4.66 17.44
N ALA A 63 1.35 3.48 16.99
CA ALA A 63 -0.01 3.21 16.54
C ALA A 63 -0.90 2.64 17.66
N GLY A 64 -0.37 2.52 18.89
CA GLY A 64 -1.10 1.92 20.00
C GLY A 64 -1.46 0.48 19.68
N LYS A 65 -2.70 0.07 19.97
CA LYS A 65 -3.16 -1.33 19.79
C LYS A 65 -3.98 -1.52 18.51
N GLU A 66 -4.13 -0.46 17.71
CA GLU A 66 -4.91 -0.50 16.49
C GLU A 66 -4.14 -1.23 15.37
N LEU A 67 -4.87 -1.90 14.49
CA LEU A 67 -4.30 -2.56 13.30
C LEU A 67 -4.20 -1.63 12.09
N SER A 68 -4.45 -0.34 12.30
CA SER A 68 -4.35 0.69 11.28
C SER A 68 -3.98 2.02 11.92
N THR A 69 -3.31 2.87 11.16
CA THR A 69 -3.00 4.24 11.58
C THR A 69 -2.86 5.16 10.38
N ILE A 70 -2.88 6.46 10.63
CA ILE A 70 -2.57 7.49 9.66
C ILE A 70 -1.23 8.11 10.05
N ILE A 71 -0.28 8.10 9.12
CA ILE A 71 0.98 8.84 9.24
C ILE A 71 0.77 10.22 8.62
N PRO A 72 0.69 11.29 9.42
CA PRO A 72 0.42 12.63 8.92
C PRO A 72 1.70 13.32 8.43
N ALA A 73 1.52 14.47 7.77
CA ALA A 73 2.57 15.45 7.49
C ALA A 73 3.81 14.86 6.78
N LEU A 74 3.60 13.97 5.80
CA LEU A 74 4.69 13.48 4.95
C LEU A 74 5.05 14.55 3.92
N ARG A 75 6.31 14.56 3.49
CA ARG A 75 6.75 15.48 2.44
C ARG A 75 6.21 15.00 1.10
N ARG A 76 5.60 15.92 0.37
CA ARG A 76 5.18 15.73 -1.02
C ARG A 76 6.39 15.68 -1.94
N GLY A 77 6.31 14.95 -3.05
CA GLY A 77 7.42 14.73 -3.98
C GLY A 77 8.46 13.72 -3.49
N TYR A 78 8.14 12.93 -2.47
CA TYR A 78 9.11 12.05 -1.79
C TYR A 78 8.62 10.60 -1.81
N LYS A 79 9.58 9.67 -1.93
CA LYS A 79 9.31 8.23 -1.77
C LYS A 79 9.61 7.81 -0.35
N TYR A 80 8.63 7.16 0.29
CA TYR A 80 8.76 6.64 1.64
C TYR A 80 8.76 5.11 1.65
N GLU A 81 9.50 4.56 2.61
CA GLU A 81 9.42 3.17 3.02
C GLU A 81 8.72 3.09 4.38
N PHE A 82 7.82 2.11 4.55
CA PHE A 82 7.07 1.84 5.77
C PHE A 82 7.20 0.38 6.15
N LYS A 83 7.34 0.10 7.45
CA LYS A 83 7.20 -1.22 8.05
C LYS A 83 6.60 -1.08 9.44
N VAL A 84 6.02 -2.15 9.96
CA VAL A 84 5.40 -2.17 11.28
C VAL A 84 6.10 -3.21 12.12
N ARG A 85 6.36 -2.88 13.38
CA ARG A 85 6.81 -3.86 14.37
C ARG A 85 5.89 -3.88 15.58
N PRO A 86 5.69 -5.04 16.19
CA PRO A 86 5.02 -5.12 17.47
C PRO A 86 5.95 -4.81 18.64
N TYR A 87 5.39 -4.33 19.75
CA TYR A 87 6.12 -4.15 21.00
C TYR A 87 5.27 -4.50 22.24
N THR A 88 5.92 -5.10 23.26
CA THR A 88 5.30 -5.44 24.55
C THR A 88 6.29 -5.13 25.66
N GLY A 89 5.90 -4.31 26.64
CA GLY A 89 6.65 -4.12 27.89
C GLY A 89 8.16 -3.85 27.74
N GLY A 90 8.57 -3.12 26.69
CA GLY A 90 9.99 -2.81 26.40
C GLY A 90 10.68 -3.77 25.42
N THR A 91 10.05 -4.88 25.04
CA THR A 91 10.55 -5.79 24.01
C THR A 91 9.92 -5.49 22.66
N GLN A 92 10.72 -5.56 21.59
CA GLN A 92 10.29 -5.35 20.21
C GLN A 92 10.30 -6.69 19.48
N GLY A 93 9.23 -7.00 18.74
CA GLY A 93 9.18 -8.16 17.87
C GLY A 93 9.73 -7.87 16.47
N LEU A 94 9.48 -8.80 15.55
CA LEU A 94 9.98 -8.73 14.19
C LEU A 94 9.24 -7.67 13.35
N ASP A 95 9.98 -7.05 12.44
CA ASP A 95 9.41 -6.15 11.44
C ASP A 95 8.52 -6.92 10.44
N SER A 96 7.46 -6.26 9.97
CA SER A 96 6.66 -6.71 8.84
C SER A 96 7.46 -6.63 7.52
N ASN A 97 6.84 -7.05 6.42
CA ASN A 97 7.29 -6.64 5.09
C ASN A 97 7.31 -5.10 4.97
N SER A 98 8.19 -4.58 4.12
CA SER A 98 8.20 -3.16 3.74
C SER A 98 7.11 -2.85 2.70
N ARG A 99 6.57 -1.63 2.77
CA ARG A 99 5.77 -1.00 1.71
C ARG A 99 6.41 0.30 1.29
N TYR A 100 6.29 0.61 0.00
CA TYR A 100 6.85 1.81 -0.58
C TYR A 100 5.73 2.65 -1.19
N LEU A 101 5.68 3.92 -0.83
CA LEU A 101 4.67 4.85 -1.35
C LEU A 101 5.33 6.16 -1.75
N TRP A 102 4.91 6.68 -2.90
CA TRP A 102 5.23 8.02 -3.35
C TRP A 102 4.14 8.97 -2.85
N ILE A 103 4.54 10.10 -2.28
CA ILE A 103 3.60 11.15 -1.89
C ILE A 103 3.57 12.18 -3.02
N PRO A 104 2.44 12.35 -3.73
CA PRO A 104 2.34 13.27 -4.86
C PRO A 104 2.49 14.73 -4.41
N GLU A 105 2.97 15.57 -5.32
CA GLU A 105 2.86 17.01 -5.17
C GLU A 105 1.40 17.47 -5.29
N GLU A 106 1.09 18.65 -4.76
CA GLU A 106 -0.26 19.20 -4.89
C GLU A 106 -0.58 19.40 -6.37
N GLY A 107 -1.72 18.89 -6.81
CA GLY A 107 -2.11 18.99 -8.22
C GLY A 107 -1.29 18.14 -9.20
N HIS A 108 -0.27 17.40 -8.74
CA HIS A 108 0.55 16.53 -9.57
C HIS A 108 0.35 15.06 -9.18
N PRO A 109 -0.39 14.27 -9.98
CA PRO A 109 -0.66 12.87 -9.67
C PRO A 109 0.61 12.04 -9.58
N CYS A 110 0.51 10.87 -8.95
CA CYS A 110 1.61 9.93 -8.88
C CYS A 110 2.21 9.66 -10.27
N PRO A 111 3.54 9.71 -10.45
CA PRO A 111 4.23 9.56 -11.73
C PRO A 111 4.25 8.10 -12.24
N ALA A 112 3.25 7.29 -11.87
CA ALA A 112 3.03 5.97 -12.45
C ALA A 112 1.54 5.59 -12.54
N VAL A 113 0.61 6.52 -12.31
CA VAL A 113 -0.84 6.26 -12.43
C VAL A 113 -1.40 7.19 -13.49
N PRO A 114 -1.86 6.67 -14.64
CA PRO A 114 -2.54 7.50 -15.62
C PRO A 114 -3.74 8.21 -14.98
N SER A 115 -3.80 9.53 -15.10
CA SER A 115 -4.87 10.35 -14.53
C SER A 115 -6.11 10.42 -15.42
N ALA A 116 -6.05 9.86 -16.63
CA ALA A 116 -7.17 9.75 -17.55
C ALA A 116 -7.35 8.32 -18.04
N ALA A 117 -8.59 7.97 -18.39
CA ALA A 117 -8.94 6.68 -18.97
C ALA A 117 -8.39 6.52 -20.40
N PRO A 118 -8.24 5.27 -20.89
CA PRO A 118 -8.00 5.02 -22.32
C PRO A 118 -9.08 5.66 -23.18
N ARG A 119 -8.70 6.14 -24.37
CA ARG A 119 -9.60 6.80 -25.33
C ARG A 119 -10.13 5.79 -26.34
N HIS A 120 -11.24 6.12 -27.00
CA HIS A 120 -11.82 5.31 -28.09
C HIS A 120 -11.95 3.81 -27.75
N VAL A 121 -12.47 3.49 -26.55
CA VAL A 121 -12.76 2.11 -26.18
C VAL A 121 -13.89 1.60 -27.06
N THR A 122 -13.61 0.62 -27.91
CA THR A 122 -14.61 -0.05 -28.73
C THR A 122 -14.61 -1.54 -28.45
N VAL A 123 -15.79 -2.15 -28.50
CA VAL A 123 -15.99 -3.58 -28.34
C VAL A 123 -16.76 -4.05 -29.57
N VAL A 124 -16.15 -4.92 -30.36
CA VAL A 124 -16.78 -5.51 -31.55
C VAL A 124 -16.84 -7.01 -31.38
N GLN A 125 -17.94 -7.65 -31.80
CA GLN A 125 -17.99 -9.11 -31.86
C GLN A 125 -17.07 -9.58 -32.98
N ALA A 126 -16.14 -10.50 -32.65
CA ALA A 126 -15.15 -11.00 -33.60
C ALA A 126 -15.82 -11.81 -34.72
N GLU A 127 -16.79 -12.65 -34.36
CA GLU A 127 -17.58 -13.46 -35.28
C GLU A 127 -19.02 -13.62 -34.76
N MET A 128 -19.98 -13.61 -35.69
CA MET A 128 -21.40 -13.80 -35.39
C MET A 128 -21.62 -15.24 -34.87
N GLY A 129 -21.71 -15.40 -33.55
CA GLY A 129 -22.08 -16.67 -32.90
C GLY A 129 -21.06 -17.26 -31.92
N ASN A 130 -19.82 -16.75 -31.86
CA ASN A 130 -18.74 -17.43 -31.14
C ASN A 130 -18.47 -16.85 -29.74
N GLY A 131 -19.30 -15.89 -29.28
CA GLY A 131 -19.13 -15.22 -27.99
C GLY A 131 -17.81 -14.46 -27.80
N THR A 132 -17.00 -14.34 -28.86
CA THR A 132 -15.69 -13.69 -28.83
C THR A 132 -15.85 -12.21 -29.13
N VAL A 133 -15.26 -11.36 -28.29
CA VAL A 133 -15.24 -9.91 -28.47
C VAL A 133 -13.80 -9.41 -28.65
N VAL A 134 -13.63 -8.48 -29.59
CA VAL A 134 -12.39 -7.72 -29.75
C VAL A 134 -12.59 -6.38 -29.06
N VAL A 135 -11.72 -6.07 -28.11
CA VAL A 135 -11.69 -4.79 -27.42
C VAL A 135 -10.50 -4.01 -27.94
N SER A 136 -10.74 -2.79 -28.44
CA SER A 136 -9.67 -1.88 -28.87
C SER A 136 -9.78 -0.54 -28.14
N TRP A 137 -8.65 0.11 -27.92
CA TRP A 137 -8.56 1.41 -27.24
C TRP A 137 -7.29 2.14 -27.64
N GLU A 138 -7.30 3.45 -27.46
CA GLU A 138 -6.15 4.34 -27.58
C GLU A 138 -5.59 4.68 -26.19
N PRO A 139 -4.28 5.02 -26.09
CA PRO A 139 -3.73 5.51 -24.84
C PRO A 139 -4.43 6.80 -24.38
N PRO A 140 -4.45 7.07 -23.06
CA PRO A 140 -4.78 8.39 -22.52
C PRO A 140 -3.91 9.48 -23.17
N PRO A 141 -4.27 10.78 -23.04
CA PRO A 141 -3.38 11.87 -23.46
C PRO A 141 -2.01 11.79 -22.77
N PRO A 142 -0.88 12.09 -23.45
CA PRO A 142 0.47 12.02 -22.88
C PRO A 142 0.63 12.77 -21.54
N GLU A 143 -0.05 13.90 -21.42
CA GLU A 143 -0.07 14.76 -20.23
C GLU A 143 -0.72 14.07 -19.04
N ALA A 144 -1.56 13.07 -19.31
CA ALA A 144 -2.25 12.26 -18.33
C ALA A 144 -1.63 10.88 -18.13
N HIS A 145 -0.52 10.55 -18.80
CA HIS A 145 0.16 9.26 -18.57
C HIS A 145 0.79 9.21 -17.19
N ASN A 146 1.24 10.37 -16.68
CA ASN A 146 2.03 10.50 -15.46
C ASN A 146 3.07 9.38 -15.39
N GLY A 147 3.97 9.28 -16.37
CA GLY A 147 4.95 8.20 -16.49
C GLY A 147 4.73 7.27 -17.69
N ILE A 148 5.49 6.18 -17.78
CA ILE A 148 5.39 5.23 -18.92
C ILE A 148 4.26 4.22 -18.65
N ILE A 149 3.31 4.11 -19.58
CA ILE A 149 2.24 3.09 -19.53
C ILE A 149 2.87 1.70 -19.65
N ARG A 150 2.66 0.86 -18.63
CA ARG A 150 3.21 -0.51 -18.58
C ARG A 150 2.24 -1.60 -19.04
N GLY A 151 0.95 -1.28 -19.15
CA GLY A 151 -0.08 -2.23 -19.57
C GLY A 151 -1.49 -1.73 -19.27
N TYR A 152 -2.49 -2.43 -19.82
CA TYR A 152 -3.91 -2.17 -19.64
C TYR A 152 -4.59 -3.35 -18.96
N LYS A 153 -5.64 -3.08 -18.18
CA LYS A 153 -6.44 -4.14 -17.53
C LYS A 153 -7.88 -4.03 -18.00
N VAL A 154 -8.40 -5.11 -18.57
CA VAL A 154 -9.78 -5.23 -19.04
C VAL A 154 -10.56 -6.07 -18.04
N TRP A 155 -11.77 -5.62 -17.68
CA TRP A 155 -12.68 -6.34 -16.78
C TRP A 155 -14.03 -6.47 -17.46
N GLY A 156 -14.66 -7.65 -17.38
CA GLY A 156 -16.05 -7.86 -17.81
C GLY A 156 -16.86 -8.41 -16.64
N ASP A 157 -18.04 -7.85 -16.40
CA ASP A 157 -18.99 -8.37 -15.42
C ASP A 157 -19.87 -9.45 -16.07
N GLY A 158 -19.46 -10.71 -15.93
CA GLY A 158 -20.31 -11.82 -16.32
C GLY A 158 -21.44 -12.01 -15.31
N ALA A 159 -22.64 -11.51 -15.59
CA ALA A 159 -23.85 -12.00 -14.95
C ALA A 159 -24.12 -13.41 -15.50
N GLY A 160 -23.66 -14.44 -14.77
CA GLY A 160 -24.06 -15.81 -15.02
C GLY A 160 -25.56 -15.94 -14.72
N GLY A 161 -26.35 -16.23 -15.76
CA GLY A 161 -27.71 -16.75 -15.63
C GLY A 161 -27.71 -18.23 -15.26
#